data_AF-A0A353D384-F1
#
_entry.id   AF-A0A353D384-F1
#
_cell.length_a   1.000
_cell.length_b   1.000
_cell.length_c   1.000
_cell.angle_alpha   90.00
_cell.angle_beta   90.00
_cell.angle_gamma   90.00
#
_symmetry.space_group_name_H-M   'P 1'
#
loop_
_entity.id
_entity.type
_entity.pdbx_description
1 polymer ?
#
loop_
_entity_poly.entity_id
_entity_poly.type
_entity_poly.pdbx_seq_one_letter_code
_entity_poly.pdbx_strand_id
1 'polypeptide(L)' 'MEKFTRVNGVVAPLDQANVDTDAIIPKQFLKSIKRTGFGPNLFDGWRYLDIGEPGQDNTQRPLNPDFVL' A
#
# COMPACT_ATOMS: atom_id res chain seq x y z
N MET A 1 5.96 0.58 21.16
CA MET A 1 6.11 1.87 20.44
C MET A 1 7.56 2.26 20.47
N GLU A 2 8.10 2.63 19.32
CA GLU A 2 9.46 3.16 19.22
C GLU A 2 9.45 4.66 19.51
N LYS A 3 10.49 5.16 20.20
CA LYS A 3 10.60 6.58 20.52
C LYS A 3 10.92 7.36 19.23
N PHE A 4 10.03 8.26 18.84
CA PHE A 4 10.25 9.15 17.71
C PHE A 4 11.07 10.37 18.13
N THR A 5 12.22 10.62 17.50
CA THR A 5 13.08 11.79 17.78
C THR A 5 13.36 12.58 16.51
N ARG A 6 13.95 11.94 15.51
CA ARG A 6 14.24 12.51 14.20
C ARG A 6 14.30 11.39 13.17
N VAL A 7 13.69 11.61 12.01
CA VAL A 7 13.82 10.75 10.84
C VAL A 7 14.29 11.60 9.67
N ASN A 8 15.31 11.12 8.95
CA ASN A 8 15.71 11.67 7.66
C ASN A 8 15.49 10.56 6.64
N GLY A 9 14.84 10.86 5.51
CA GLY A 9 14.50 9.86 4.51
C GLY A 9 14.06 10.49 3.21
N VAL A 10 13.86 9.65 2.20
CA VAL A 10 13.33 10.06 0.90
C VAL A 10 11.85 10.40 1.06
N VAL A 11 11.44 11.54 0.51
CA VAL A 11 10.04 11.97 0.46
C VAL A 11 9.44 11.51 -0.86
N ALA A 12 8.22 10.99 -0.81
CA ALA A 12 7.44 10.68 -2.00
C ALA A 12 6.19 11.58 -2.02
N PRO A 13 6.06 12.49 -3.00
CA PRO A 13 4.90 13.36 -3.12
C PRO A 13 3.69 12.58 -3.61
N LEU A 14 2.54 12.74 -2.96
CA LEU A 14 1.27 12.16 -3.36
C LEU A 14 0.26 13.30 -3.57
N ASP A 15 0.07 13.71 -4.81
CA ASP A 15 -0.85 14.80 -5.17
C ASP A 15 -2.29 14.27 -5.35
N GLN A 16 -2.87 13.85 -4.24
CA GLN A 16 -4.25 13.35 -4.17
C GLN A 16 -4.95 13.93 -2.94
N ALA A 17 -6.10 14.57 -3.16
CA ALA A 17 -6.97 14.99 -2.08
C ALA A 17 -7.87 13.84 -1.64
N ASN A 18 -8.35 13.89 -0.38
CA ASN A 18 -9.32 12.93 0.16
C ASN A 18 -8.86 11.45 0.11
N VAL A 19 -7.59 11.19 0.39
CA VAL A 19 -7.07 9.83 0.55
C VAL A 19 -7.78 9.16 1.75
N ASP A 20 -8.65 8.20 1.48
CA ASP A 20 -9.42 7.50 2.50
C ASP A 20 -8.80 6.15 2.91
N THR A 21 -9.48 5.42 3.80
CA THR A 21 -8.95 4.15 4.34
C THR A 21 -8.90 3.03 3.30
N ASP A 22 -9.85 2.99 2.37
CA ASP A 22 -9.87 1.97 1.31
C ASP A 22 -8.81 2.28 0.23
N ALA A 23 -8.51 3.56 0.00
CA ALA A 23 -7.39 3.98 -0.84
C ALA A 23 -6.05 3.56 -0.24
N ILE A 24 -5.85 3.73 1.08
CA ILE A 24 -4.62 3.30 1.75
C ILE A 24 -4.48 1.78 1.74
N ILE A 25 -5.56 1.07 2.11
CA ILE A 25 -5.57 -0.39 2.16
C ILE A 25 -6.99 -0.93 1.93
N PRO A 26 -7.25 -1.59 0.79
CA PRO A 26 -8.57 -2.13 0.52
C PRO A 26 -9.02 -3.19 1.54
N LYS A 27 -10.31 -3.14 1.93
CA LYS A 27 -10.91 -4.01 2.95
C LYS A 27 -10.71 -5.52 2.75
N GLN A 28 -10.52 -6.02 1.52
CA GLN A 28 -10.32 -7.46 1.28
C GLN A 28 -9.08 -8.00 1.99
N PHE A 29 -8.03 -7.18 2.12
CA PHE A 29 -6.80 -7.58 2.77
C PHE A 29 -6.94 -7.64 4.30
N LEU A 30 -7.88 -6.89 4.88
CA LEU A 30 -8.12 -6.84 6.34
C LEU A 30 -8.75 -8.12 6.91
N LYS A 31 -9.11 -9.09 6.05
CA LYS A 31 -9.54 -10.43 6.46
C LYS A 31 -8.38 -11.32 6.90
N SER A 32 -7.14 -10.91 6.62
CA SER A 32 -5.95 -11.70 6.98
C SER A 32 -5.68 -11.68 8.48
N ILE A 33 -5.48 -12.87 9.07
CA ILE A 33 -5.01 -13.05 10.45
C ILE A 33 -3.47 -13.21 10.53
N LYS A 34 -2.78 -13.17 9.38
CA LYS A 34 -1.33 -13.39 9.31
C LYS A 34 -0.58 -12.17 9.84
N ARG A 35 0.51 -12.41 10.57
CA ARG A 35 1.38 -11.36 11.14
C ARG A 35 2.57 -11.01 10.22
N THR A 36 2.34 -11.01 8.91
CA THR A 36 3.36 -10.72 7.88
C THR A 36 3.37 -9.25 7.43
N GLY A 37 2.46 -8.44 7.97
CA GLY A 37 2.29 -7.03 7.59
C GLY A 37 1.45 -6.84 6.33
N PHE A 38 1.02 -5.59 6.10
CA PHE A 38 0.17 -5.18 4.96
C PHE A 38 0.88 -4.31 3.93
N GLY A 39 2.17 -4.03 4.13
CA GLY A 39 2.95 -3.12 3.28
C GLY A 39 2.87 -3.39 1.76
N PRO A 40 2.90 -4.64 1.28
CA PRO A 40 2.78 -4.93 -0.15
C PRO A 40 1.46 -4.47 -0.79
N ASN A 41 0.39 -4.39 0.01
CA ASN A 41 -0.96 -4.01 -0.43
C ASN A 41 -1.27 -2.52 -0.18
N LEU A 42 -0.27 -1.74 0.25
CA LEU A 42 -0.41 -0.30 0.41
C LEU A 42 -0.74 0.35 -0.94
N PHE A 43 -1.81 1.13 -0.97
CA PHE A 43 -2.33 1.77 -2.18
C PHE A 43 -2.63 0.80 -3.33
N ASP A 44 -3.09 -0.42 -3.03
CA ASP A 44 -3.24 -1.50 -4.02
C ASP A 44 -3.96 -1.07 -5.30
N GLY A 45 -5.11 -0.41 -5.15
CA GLY A 45 -5.95 0.04 -6.27
C GLY A 45 -5.36 1.17 -7.11
N TRP A 46 -4.30 1.83 -6.63
CA TRP A 46 -3.54 2.83 -7.39
C TRP A 46 -2.22 2.27 -7.91
N ARG A 47 -1.62 1.36 -7.16
CA ARG A 47 -0.28 0.82 -7.38
C ARG A 47 -0.21 -0.27 -8.43
N TYR A 48 -1.25 -1.10 -8.54
CA TYR A 48 -1.28 -2.22 -9.47
C TYR A 48 -2.40 -2.05 -10.51
N LEU A 49 -2.19 -2.58 -11.70
CA LEU A 49 -3.14 -2.53 -12.82
C LEU A 49 -4.19 -3.66 -12.77
N ASP A 50 -3.99 -4.65 -11.91
CA ASP A 50 -4.88 -5.78 -11.68
C ASP A 50 -5.56 -5.71 -10.29
N ILE A 51 -6.55 -6.58 -10.06
CA ILE A 51 -7.22 -6.71 -8.77
C ILE A 51 -6.41 -7.63 -7.86
N GLY A 52 -6.06 -7.13 -6.69
CA GLY A 52 -5.32 -7.90 -5.69
C GLY A 52 -6.22 -8.75 -4.81
N GLU A 53 -5.82 -10.00 -4.61
CA GLU A 53 -6.51 -10.96 -3.74
C GLU A 53 -5.69 -11.32 -2.49
N PRO A 54 -6.33 -11.65 -1.36
CA PRO A 54 -5.62 -12.06 -0.14
C PRO A 54 -4.71 -13.27 -0.38
N GLY A 55 -3.41 -13.09 -0.15
CA GLY A 55 -2.40 -14.14 -0.29
C GLY A 55 -1.81 -14.28 -1.69
N GLN A 56 -2.21 -13.42 -2.64
CA GLN A 56 -1.53 -13.26 -3.91
C GLN A 56 -0.11 -12.69 -3.70
N ASP A 57 0.84 -13.14 -4.53
CA ASP A 57 2.18 -12.58 -4.55
C ASP A 57 2.19 -11.26 -5.34
N ASN A 58 2.40 -10.14 -4.63
CA ASN A 58 2.45 -8.82 -5.25
C ASN A 58 3.67 -8.61 -6.18
N THR A 59 4.72 -9.42 -6.08
CA THR A 59 5.94 -9.24 -6.90
C THR A 59 5.71 -9.52 -8.38
N GLN A 60 4.66 -10.28 -8.70
CA GLN A 60 4.29 -10.66 -10.08
C GLN A 60 3.18 -9.77 -10.65
N ARG A 61 2.68 -8.80 -9.89
CA ARG A 61 1.54 -7.98 -10.29
C ARG A 61 2.00 -6.82 -11.18
N PRO A 62 1.26 -6.50 -12.25
CA PRO A 62 1.58 -5.39 -13.13
C PRO A 62 1.49 -4.08 -12.36
N LEU A 63 2.60 -3.35 -12.26
CA LEU A 63 2.66 -2.04 -11.62
C LEU A 63 2.01 -0.98 -12.51
N ASN A 64 1.36 -0.02 -11.87
CA ASN A 64 0.87 1.19 -12.52
C ASN A 64 2.04 2.18 -12.69
N PRO A 65 2.51 2.47 -13.92
CA PRO A 65 3.64 3.38 -14.14
C PRO A 65 3.31 4.83 -13.81
N ASP A 66 2.03 5.19 -13.73
CA ASP A 66 1.58 6.55 -13.39
C ASP A 66 1.47 6.77 -11.88
N PHE A 67 1.66 5.72 -11.07
CA PHE A 67 1.65 5.83 -9.62
C PHE A 67 3.03 6.18 -9.07
N VAL A 68 3.05 7.11 -8.13
CA VAL A 68 4.27 7.76 -7.62
C VAL A 68 5.06 6.94 -6.59
N LEU A 69 4.56 5.77 -6.17
CA LEU A 69 5.14 4.89 -5.14
C LEU A 69 5.38 3.46 -5.63
#